data_AF-A0A350NQS0-F1
#
_entry.id   AF-A0A350NQS0-F1
#
_cell.length_a   1.000
_cell.length_b   1.000
_cell.length_c   1.000
_cell.angle_alpha   90.00
_cell.angle_beta   90.00
_cell.angle_gamma   90.00
#
_symmetry.space_group_name_H-M   'P 1'
#
loop_
_entity.id
_entity.type
_entity.pdbx_description
1 polymer ?
#
loop_
_entity_poly.entity_id
_entity_poly.type
_entity_poly.pdbx_seq_one_letter_code
_entity_poly.pdbx_strand_id
1 'polypeptide(L)' 'MERLQKFLAAQGVASRRHAEELIRQGKITVNGAVVRDMG' A
#
# COMPACT_ATOMS: atom_id res chain seq x y z
N MET A 1 5.58 12.30 6.53
CA MET A 1 4.48 11.34 6.29
C MET A 1 5.08 10.14 5.56
N GLU A 2 4.99 8.94 6.12
CA GLU A 2 5.56 7.74 5.50
C GLU A 2 4.58 7.17 4.46
N ARG A 3 5.06 6.84 3.25
CA ARG A 3 4.20 6.36 2.17
C ARG A 3 3.80 4.91 2.41
N LEU A 4 2.53 4.57 2.15
CA LEU A 4 1.97 3.24 2.44
C LEU A 4 2.78 2.10 1.81
N GLN A 5 3.30 2.28 0.59
CA GLN A 5 4.15 1.29 -0.09
C GLN A 5 5.51 1.07 0.59
N LYS A 6 6.05 2.08 1.29
CA LYS A 6 7.28 1.91 2.10
C LYS A 6 6.99 1.11 3.36
N PHE A 7 5.89 1.43 4.03
CA PHE A 7 5.44 0.72 5.21
C PHE A 7 5.19 -0.77 4.92
N LEU A 8 4.43 -1.07 3.87
CA LEU A 8 4.14 -2.45 3.45
C LEU A 8 5.40 -3.24 3.08
N ALA A 9 6.38 -2.57 2.46
CA ALA A 9 7.68 -3.18 2.15
C ALA A 9 8.54 -3.42 3.38
N ALA A 10 8.53 -2.48 4.34
CA ALA A 10 9.25 -2.64 5.61
C ALA A 10 8.67 -3.79 6.46
N GLN A 11 7.36 -4.02 6.38
CA GLN A 11 6.69 -5.13 7.03
C GLN A 11 6.79 -6.45 6.25
N GLY A 12 7.43 -6.47 5.07
CA GLY A 12 7.60 -7.66 4.25
C GLY A 12 6.32 -8.16 3.55
N VAL A 13 5.26 -7.36 3.53
CA VAL A 13 3.97 -7.73 2.91
C VAL A 13 4.09 -7.81 1.39
N ALA A 14 4.79 -6.87 0.78
CA ALA A 14 5.01 -6.79 -0.65
C ALA A 14 6.24 -5.93 -0.95
N SER A 15 6.89 -6.12 -2.09
CA SER A 15 7.91 -5.15 -2.54
C SER A 15 7.29 -3.77 -2.74
N ARG A 16 8.08 -2.68 -2.65
CA ARG A 16 7.57 -1.31 -2.85
C ARG A 16 6.73 -1.16 -4.13
N ARG A 17 7.20 -1.73 -5.25
CA ARG A 17 6.51 -1.66 -6.55
C ARG A 17 5.21 -2.47 -6.55
N HIS A 18 5.25 -3.67 -5.96
CA HIS A 18 4.06 -4.52 -5.90
C HIS A 18 3.00 -3.94 -4.95
N ALA A 19 3.41 -3.30 -3.86
CA ALA A 19 2.52 -2.56 -2.99
C ALA A 19 1.81 -1.41 -3.75
N GLU A 20 2.52 -0.68 -4.62
CA GLU A 20 1.89 0.36 -5.46
C GLU A 20 0.85 -0.22 -6.43
N GLU A 21 1.12 -1.38 -7.05
CA GLU A 21 0.12 -2.08 -7.87
C GLU A 21 -1.11 -2.49 -7.06
N LEU A 22 -0.91 -3.07 -5.87
CA LEU A 22 -2.00 -3.50 -4.99
C LEU A 22 -2.86 -2.31 -4.53
N ILE A 23 -2.23 -1.17 -4.23
CA ILE A 23 -2.93 0.08 -3.91
C ILE A 23 -3.75 0.55 -5.11
N ARG A 24 -3.15 0.61 -6.32
CA ARG A 24 -3.86 1.02 -7.54
C ARG A 24 -5.03 0.11 -7.88
N GLN A 25 -4.89 -1.19 -7.64
CA GLN A 25 -5.96 -2.18 -7.82
C GLN A 25 -7.05 -2.08 -6.74
N GLY A 26 -6.85 -1.28 -5.69
CA GLY A 26 -7.78 -1.18 -4.56
C GLY A 26 -7.84 -2.46 -3.72
N LYS A 27 -6.74 -3.23 -3.67
CA LYS A 27 -6.64 -4.44 -2.87
C LYS A 27 -6.18 -4.18 -1.43
N ILE A 28 -5.86 -2.93 -1.10
CA ILE A 28 -5.39 -2.55 0.24
C ILE A 28 -6.48 -1.81 0.97
N THR A 29 -6.80 -2.29 2.17
CA THR A 29 -7.77 -1.69 3.07
C THR A 29 -7.05 -1.25 4.34
N VAL A 30 -7.16 0.02 4.71
CA VAL A 30 -6.60 0.58 5.94
C VAL A 30 -7.76 1.06 6.79
N ASN A 31 -7.90 0.53 8.01
CA ASN A 31 -8.97 0.91 8.93
C ASN A 31 -10.38 0.81 8.31
N GLY A 32 -10.62 -0.19 7.44
CA GLY A 32 -11.89 -0.40 6.77
C GLY A 32 -12.12 0.43 5.50
N ALA A 33 -11.20 1.32 5.13
CA ALA A 33 -11.27 2.10 3.90
C ALA A 33 -10.32 1.54 2.82
N VAL A 34 -10.84 1.32 1.61
CA VAL A 34 -10.03 0.90 0.46
C VAL A 34 -9.16 2.07 0.00
N VAL A 35 -7.84 1.92 0.10
CA VAL A 35 -6.87 2.95 -0.29
C VAL A 35 -6.43 2.71 -1.72
N ARG A 36 -6.59 3.74 -2.56
CA ARG A 36 -6.11 3.76 -3.95
C ARG A 36 -5.12 4.88 -4.23
N ASP A 37 -4.90 5.76 -3.25
CA ASP A 37 -4.04 6.92 -3.39
C ASP A 37 -2.61 6.62 -2.89
N MET A 38 -1.63 7.18 -3.58
CA MET A 38 -0.19 6.90 -3.39
C MET A 38 0.52 7.95 -2.54
N GLY A 39 -0.20 8.68 -1.68
CA GLY A 39 0.31 9.76 -0.80
C GLY A 39 1.76 9.57 -0.35
#